data_AF-A0A6F9WR26-F1
#
_entry.id   AF-A0A6F9WR26-F1
#
_cell.length_a   1.000
_cell.length_b   1.000
_cell.length_c   1.000
_cell.angle_alpha   90.00
_cell.angle_beta   90.00
_cell.angle_gamma   90.00
#
_symmetry.space_group_name_H-M   'P 1'
#
loop_
_entity.id
_entity.type
_entity.pdbx_description
1 polymer ?
#
loop_
_entity_poly.entity_id
_entity_poly.type
_entity_poly.pdbx_seq_one_letter_code
_entity_poly.pdbx_strand_id
1 'polypeptide(L)'
;MLPAIDSQVLAAVGLAALATYALRLGGLLLASRFPRTGRFRQGMDALPGAMLFALVLPSMVSEGMWGIVAGVVTAVVMLRTRNSLLAMLAGMLVIFVSRNMG
;
A
#
# COMPACT_ATOMS: atom_id res chain seq x y z
N MET A 1 17.25 22.79 -19.15
CA MET A 1 18.08 23.21 -18.01
C MET A 1 17.84 22.21 -16.89
N LEU A 2 18.55 21.07 -16.92
CA LEU A 2 18.53 20.11 -15.82
C LEU A 2 19.51 20.67 -14.77
N PRO A 3 19.05 21.10 -13.58
CA PRO A 3 19.96 21.57 -12.55
C PRO A 3 20.97 20.45 -12.28
N ALA A 4 22.22 20.83 -12.03
CA ALA A 4 23.22 19.91 -11.51
C ALA A 4 22.55 19.11 -10.39
N ILE A 5 22.44 17.79 -10.56
CA ILE A 5 21.92 16.93 -9.49
C ILE A 5 22.85 17.19 -8.32
N ASP A 6 22.36 17.93 -7.32
CA ASP A 6 23.14 18.24 -6.13
C ASP A 6 23.65 16.90 -5.59
N SER A 7 24.94 16.82 -5.29
CA SER A 7 25.56 15.60 -4.74
C SER A 7 24.77 15.06 -3.54
N GLN A 8 24.06 15.94 -2.84
CA GLN A 8 23.08 15.64 -1.80
C GLN A 8 21.89 14.80 -2.26
N VAL A 9 21.29 15.07 -3.43
CA VAL A 9 20.19 14.26 -3.99
C VAL A 9 20.69 12.86 -4.34
N LEU A 10 21.87 12.77 -4.96
CA LEU A 10 22.48 11.47 -5.30
C LEU A 10 22.80 10.66 -4.05
N ALA A 11 23.35 11.32 -3.02
CA ALA A 11 23.60 10.72 -1.71
C ALA A 11 22.30 10.28 -1.01
N ALA A 12 21.25 11.11 -1.04
CA ALA A 12 19.96 10.80 -0.43
C ALA A 12 19.29 9.58 -1.11
N VAL A 13 19.27 9.53 -2.44
CA VAL A 13 18.75 8.38 -3.18
C VAL A 13 19.60 7.14 -2.93
N GLY A 14 20.92 7.27 -2.90
CA GLY A 14 21.84 6.17 -2.58
C GLY A 14 21.62 5.60 -1.18
N LEU A 15 21.48 6.47 -0.18
CA LEU A 15 21.19 6.07 1.20
C LEU A 15 19.79 5.45 1.33
N ALA A 16 18.77 6.02 0.68
CA ALA A 16 17.42 5.46 0.67
C ALA A 16 17.39 4.07 0.00
N ALA A 17 18.11 3.89 -1.10
CA ALA A 17 18.26 2.61 -1.76
C ALA A 17 18.95 1.60 -0.84
N LEU A 18 20.09 1.97 -0.23
CA LEU A 18 20.80 1.12 0.73
C LEU A 18 19.91 0.72 1.90
N ALA A 19 19.19 1.66 2.51
CA ALA A 19 18.27 1.39 3.61
C ALA A 19 17.14 0.43 3.19
N THR A 20 16.56 0.63 2.00
CA THR A 20 15.48 -0.22 1.47
C THR A 20 15.97 -1.65 1.23
N TYR A 21 17.14 -1.80 0.60
CA TYR A 21 17.73 -3.11 0.35
C TYR A 21 18.18 -3.79 1.65
N ALA A 22 18.76 -3.05 2.59
CA ALA A 22 19.13 -3.56 3.90
C ALA A 22 17.91 -4.09 4.67
N LEU A 23 16.79 -3.35 4.67
CA LEU A 23 15.55 -3.79 5.31
C LEU A 23 14.98 -5.05 4.63
N ARG A 24 15.03 -5.12 3.29
CA ARG A 24 14.57 -6.29 2.54
C ARG A 24 15.45 -7.52 2.81
N LEU A 25 16.77 -7.36 2.80
CA LEU A 25 17.73 -8.42 3.14
C LEU A 25 17.57 -8.87 4.60
N GLY A 26 17.46 -7.92 5.53
CA GLY A 26 17.23 -8.18 6.94
C GLY A 26 15.92 -8.95 7.18
N GLY A 27 14.85 -8.57 6.47
CA GLY A 27 13.58 -9.28 6.51
C GLY A 27 13.68 -10.72 6.01
N LEU A 28 14.39 -10.97 4.90
CA LEU A 28 14.62 -12.33 4.37
C LEU A 28 15.45 -13.20 5.33
N LEU A 29 16.52 -12.64 5.90
CA LEU A 29 17.35 -13.32 6.90
C LEU A 29 16.55 -13.63 8.16
N LEU A 30 15.75 -12.68 8.65
CA LEU A 30 14.91 -12.87 9.82
C LEU A 30 13.78 -13.89 9.55
N ALA A 31 13.16 -13.86 8.37
CA ALA A 31 12.15 -14.82 7.95
C ALA A 31 12.69 -16.26 7.93
N SER A 32 13.98 -16.46 7.60
CA SER A 32 14.63 -17.78 7.68
C SER A 32 14.84 -18.30 9.11
N ARG A 33 14.82 -17.42 10.11
CA ARG A 33 14.98 -17.75 11.54
C ARG A 33 13.66 -17.91 12.27
N PHE A 34 12.53 -17.56 11.65
CA PHE A 34 11.22 -17.67 12.29
C PHE A 34 10.73 -19.13 12.37
N PRO A 35 10.27 -19.60 13.55
CA PRO A 35 9.68 -20.92 13.68
C PRO A 35 8.41 -21.05 12.82
N ARG A 36 8.38 -22.08 11.96
CA ARG A 36 7.36 -22.30 10.93
C ARG A 36 5.99 -22.77 11.45
N THR A 37 5.84 -22.99 12.76
CA THR A 37 4.65 -23.59 13.37
C THR A 37 4.13 -22.77 14.55
N GLY A 38 2.83 -22.47 14.53
CA GLY A 38 2.11 -21.88 15.66
C GLY A 38 1.43 -20.53 15.39
N ARG A 39 0.98 -19.90 16.47
CA ARG A 39 0.25 -18.62 16.56
C ARG A 39 0.99 -17.47 15.86
N PHE A 40 2.32 -17.54 15.88
CA PHE A 40 3.19 -16.50 15.32
C PHE A 40 3.10 -16.43 13.79
N ARG A 41 2.89 -17.57 13.11
CA ARG A 41 2.70 -17.59 11.65
C ARG A 41 1.40 -16.89 11.25
N GLN A 42 0.30 -17.14 11.96
CA GLN A 42 -0.96 -16.41 11.71
C GLN A 42 -0.80 -14.90 11.92
N GLY A 43 -0.03 -14.49 12.95
CA GLY A 43 0.32 -13.08 13.14
C GLY A 43 1.10 -12.52 11.96
N MET A 44 2.11 -13.24 11.47
CA MET A 44 2.89 -12.84 10.30
C MET A 44 2.07 -12.81 9.00
N ASP A 45 1.15 -13.76 8.79
CA ASP A 45 0.25 -13.79 7.63
C ASP A 45 -0.75 -12.61 7.65
N ALA A 46 -1.07 -12.09 8.83
CA ALA A 46 -1.93 -10.90 8.99
C ALA A 46 -1.17 -9.57 8.80
N LEU A 47 0.15 -9.53 8.95
CA LEU A 47 0.95 -8.30 8.82
C LEU A 47 0.78 -7.60 7.47
N PRO A 48 0.86 -8.28 6.31
CA PRO A 48 0.71 -7.63 5.01
C PRO A 48 -0.66 -6.95 4.87
N GLY A 49 -1.73 -7.65 5.29
CA GLY A 49 -3.08 -7.10 5.25
C GLY A 49 -3.26 -5.91 6.18
N ALA A 50 -2.75 -6.01 7.42
CA ALA A 50 -2.81 -4.93 8.39
C ALA A 50 -2.02 -3.69 7.95
N MET A 51 -0.84 -3.87 7.33
CA MET A 51 -0.04 -2.77 6.80
C MET A 51 -0.75 -2.06 5.66
N LEU A 52 -1.30 -2.81 4.70
CA LEU A 52 -2.11 -2.24 3.62
C LEU A 52 -3.30 -1.47 4.17
N PHE A 53 -3.99 -2.02 5.16
CA PHE A 53 -5.13 -1.36 5.81
C PHE A 53 -4.71 -0.06 6.49
N ALA A 54 -3.63 -0.07 7.27
CA ALA A 54 -3.08 1.10 7.94
C ALA A 54 -2.61 2.20 6.98
N LEU A 55 -2.21 1.85 5.75
CA LEU A 55 -1.88 2.81 4.70
C LEU A 55 -3.12 3.36 3.99
N VAL A 56 -4.11 2.49 3.72
CA VAL A 56 -5.32 2.87 2.99
C VAL A 56 -6.27 3.70 3.85
N LEU A 57 -6.44 3.37 5.14
CA LEU A 57 -7.28 4.13 6.07
C LEU A 57 -7.03 5.65 6.05
N PRO A 58 -5.79 6.15 6.28
CA PRO A 58 -5.54 7.58 6.30
C PRO A 58 -5.77 8.21 4.92
N SER A 59 -5.47 7.50 3.83
CA SER A 59 -5.80 7.97 2.48
C SER A 59 -7.31 8.16 2.30
N MET A 60 -8.11 7.18 2.74
CA MET A 60 -9.57 7.26 2.70
C MET A 60 -10.12 8.39 3.56
N VAL A 61 -9.56 8.60 4.75
CA VAL A 61 -9.95 9.71 5.63
C VAL A 61 -9.57 11.06 5.02
N SER A 62 -8.42 11.16 4.35
CA SER A 62 -7.96 12.40 3.71
C SER A 62 -8.83 12.83 2.51
N GLU A 63 -9.44 11.88 1.81
CA GLU A 63 -10.41 12.14 0.73
C GLU A 63 -11.83 12.46 1.26
N GLY A 64 -12.08 12.28 2.56
CA GLY A 64 -13.37 12.56 3.19
C GLY A 64 -14.42 11.46 2.98
N MET A 65 -15.71 11.82 3.06
CA MET A 65 -16.83 10.87 2.98
C MET A 65 -16.82 10.05 1.68
N TRP A 66 -16.38 10.66 0.58
CA TRP A 66 -16.32 10.03 -0.74
C TRP A 66 -15.26 8.93 -0.84
N GLY A 67 -14.11 9.08 -0.16
CA GLY A 67 -13.09 8.03 -0.09
C GLY A 67 -13.63 6.77 0.57
N ILE A 68 -14.36 6.92 1.67
CA ILE A 68 -14.99 5.79 2.37
C ILE A 68 -16.02 5.08 1.47
N VAL A 69 -16.88 5.84 0.77
CA VAL A 69 -17.87 5.27 -0.17
C VAL A 69 -17.16 4.53 -1.30
N ALA A 70 -16.12 5.10 -1.90
CA ALA A 70 -15.34 4.45 -2.95
C ALA A 70 -14.67 3.15 -2.46
N GLY A 71 -14.12 3.16 -1.24
CA GLY A 71 -13.53 1.98 -0.60
C GLY A 71 -14.56 0.86 -0.39
N VAL A 72 -15.76 1.20 0.10
CA VAL A 72 -16.85 0.23 0.29
C VAL A 72 -17.33 -0.32 -1.06
N VAL A 73 -17.53 0.53 -2.07
CA VAL A 73 -17.93 0.09 -3.41
C VAL A 73 -16.89 -0.85 -4.01
N THR A 74 -15.60 -0.50 -3.89
CA THR A 74 -14.48 -1.35 -4.34
C THR A 74 -14.50 -2.71 -3.64
N ALA A 75 -14.68 -2.72 -2.32
CA ALA A 75 -14.75 -3.96 -1.54
C ALA A 75 -15.94 -4.83 -1.96
N VAL A 76 -17.12 -4.25 -2.16
CA VAL A 76 -18.33 -4.96 -2.60
C VAL A 76 -18.15 -5.54 -4.01
N VAL A 77 -17.60 -4.75 -4.95
CA VAL A 77 -17.35 -5.21 -6.32
C VAL A 77 -16.30 -6.31 -6.35
N MET A 78 -15.23 -6.19 -5.56
CA MET A 78 -14.20 -7.22 -5.43
C MET A 78 -14.77 -8.54 -4.91
N LEU A 79 -15.60 -8.49 -3.87
CA LEU A 79 -16.23 -9.66 -3.28
C LEU A 79 -17.20 -10.35 -4.25
N ARG A 80 -17.94 -9.58 -5.04
CA ARG A 80 -18.94 -10.12 -5.97
C ARG A 80 -18.34 -10.67 -7.25
N THR A 81 -17.32 -9.99 -7.79
CA THR A 81 -16.79 -10.25 -9.13
C THR A 81 -15.56 -11.16 -9.11
N ARG A 82 -14.85 -11.24 -7.97
CA ARG A 82 -13.52 -11.87 -7.84
C ARG A 82 -12.48 -11.42 -8.88
N ASN A 83 -12.78 -10.38 -9.66
CA ASN A 83 -11.92 -9.81 -10.69
C ASN A 83 -11.41 -8.45 -10.20
N SER A 84 -10.10 -8.37 -9.96
CA SER A 84 -9.42 -7.19 -9.41
C SER A 84 -9.52 -5.98 -10.34
N LEU A 85 -9.53 -6.17 -11.67
CA LEU A 85 -9.62 -5.08 -12.64
C LEU A 85 -10.96 -4.35 -12.55
N LEU A 86 -12.07 -5.09 -12.42
CA LEU A 86 -13.42 -4.52 -12.28
C LEU A 86 -13.58 -3.77 -10.95
N ALA A 87 -12.99 -4.29 -9.86
CA ALA A 87 -12.98 -3.60 -8.58
C ALA A 87 -12.20 -2.28 -8.64
N MET A 88 -11.01 -2.28 -9.24
CA MET A 88 -10.20 -1.07 -9.40
C MET A 88 -10.91 0.00 -10.24
N LEU A 89 -11.52 -0.40 -11.37
CA LEU A 89 -12.26 0.52 -12.23
C LEU A 89 -13.48 1.11 -11.53
N ALA A 90 -14.25 0.29 -10.81
CA ALA A 90 -15.42 0.77 -10.07
C ALA A 90 -15.02 1.78 -8.98
N GLY A 91 -14.00 1.49 -8.18
CA GLY A 91 -13.49 2.41 -7.17
C GLY A 91 -12.98 3.72 -7.77
N MET A 92 -12.18 3.63 -8.84
CA MET A 92 -11.67 4.79 -9.56
C MET A 92 -12.79 5.68 -10.11
N LEU A 93 -13.82 5.08 -10.73
CA LEU A 93 -14.96 5.82 -11.25
C LEU A 93 -15.72 6.57 -10.16
N VAL A 94 -15.90 5.96 -8.98
CA VAL A 94 -16.54 6.64 -7.84
C VAL A 94 -15.74 7.86 -7.40
N ILE A 95 -14.42 7.72 -7.24
CA ILE A 95 -13.54 8.84 -6.85
C ILE A 95 -13.52 9.92 -7.94
N PHE A 96 -13.43 9.52 -9.21
CA PHE A 96 -13.42 10.43 -10.35
C PHE A 96 -14.71 11.26 -10.43
N VAL A 97 -15.87 10.61 -10.27
CA VAL A 97 -17.17 11.31 -10.25
C VAL A 97 -17.28 12.21 -9.03
N SER A 98 -16.86 11.77 -7.84
CA SER A 98 -16.91 12.61 -6.63
C SER A 98 -15.98 13.82 -6.73
N ARG A 99 -14.83 13.67 -7.41
CA ARG A 99 -13.88 14.75 -7.66
C ARG A 99 -14.39 15.75 -8.70
N ASN A 100 -15.24 15.32 -9.63
CA ASN A 100 -15.80 16.17 -10.68
C ASN A 100 -17.12 16.87 -10.26
N MET A 101 -17.79 16.38 -9.22
CA MET A 101 -18.99 16.98 -8.64
C MET A 101 -18.71 17.92 -7.45
N GLY A 102 -17.45 18.11 -7.05
CA GLY A 102 -16.99 19.08 -6.05
C GLY A 102 -16.01 20.06 -6.64
#